data_AF-A0A256XQA1-F1
#
_entry.id   AF-A0A256XQA1-F1
#
_cell.length_a   1.000
_cell.length_b   1.000
_cell.length_c   1.000
_cell.angle_alpha   90.00
_cell.angle_beta   90.00
_cell.angle_gamma   90.00
#
_symmetry.space_group_name_H-M   'P 1'
#
loop_
_entity.id
_entity.type
_entity.pdbx_description
1 polymer ?
#
loop_
_entity_poly.entity_id
_entity_poly.type
_entity_poly.pdbx_seq_one_letter_code
_entity_poly.pdbx_strand_id
1 'polypeptide(L)'
;MKCKKHYQKQGGVDLICFTAPCLMGAIESAYELRDCVDIYIGSEELSGYGHWFDTIENICEEIDDNPDITNNELSEFIIQSLWDKTSWQPSLTMSAVKTSMMEPLISSLDTLASDLITYYNESYDLFWEVYAEVQGFGNGFCVDVYDLVNKCSVADFHPSIIEDFVEVRDCFSDCIIDECHGDYSGAYGLTIYVPDLLSYYYASHYGDSAYGLDFSQNTNWGEFVSLYFQEIIEYGVDQYQTETTTGMVLCYKYKWTQSFIPTKEDLIKLKLKLYRFGDITSDLKVSVRSEKEGYDLTTISIPYDSVPKDVWEWVEFDFPDIVLITGETYYILLSTDGGDNTENAYSFAGSNDPDSYLDGDIWLYYTSSESWKMWDPPIDACFKTFFEGSGLNPPVIEGPSSGESGICYDYSFVYNDPDNLDVSYFIDWGDGKVEEWTGPHQSGIKTTFSHVWNEKGSYVINAKAKNSDDIETGWSTLEITMPKNKLHGYFLFQRFLQNHSHLYKILMQTL
;
A
#
# COMPACT_ATOMS: atom_id res chain seq x y z
N MET A 1 7.10 -21.21 -10.38
CA MET A 1 8.20 -22.23 -10.45
C MET A 1 7.83 -23.74 -10.44
N LYS A 2 7.39 -24.39 -9.33
CA LYS A 2 7.17 -25.87 -9.32
C LYS A 2 6.08 -26.31 -10.30
N CYS A 3 4.96 -25.58 -10.35
CA CYS A 3 3.87 -25.80 -11.30
C CYS A 3 4.34 -25.62 -12.75
N LYS A 4 5.00 -24.49 -13.08
CA LYS A 4 5.64 -24.24 -14.38
C LYS A 4 6.47 -25.43 -14.88
N LYS A 5 7.41 -25.90 -14.05
CA LYS A 5 8.26 -27.06 -14.37
C LYS A 5 7.48 -28.36 -14.60
N HIS A 6 6.32 -28.51 -13.97
CA HIS A 6 5.46 -29.67 -14.20
C HIS A 6 4.75 -29.58 -15.54
N TYR A 7 4.08 -28.46 -15.84
CA TYR A 7 3.34 -28.28 -17.09
C TYR A 7 4.24 -28.29 -18.31
N GLN A 8 5.41 -27.66 -18.25
CA GLN A 8 6.41 -27.73 -19.32
C GLN A 8 6.85 -29.18 -19.62
N LYS A 9 6.94 -30.05 -18.61
CA LYS A 9 7.26 -31.48 -18.82
C LYS A 9 6.12 -32.26 -19.49
N GLN A 10 4.88 -31.79 -19.37
CA GLN A 10 3.71 -32.41 -20.00
C GLN A 10 3.41 -31.84 -21.39
N GLY A 11 4.17 -30.86 -21.86
CA GLY A 11 3.94 -30.20 -23.15
C GLY A 11 3.03 -28.97 -23.09
N GLY A 12 2.71 -28.48 -21.90
CA GLY A 12 1.79 -27.37 -21.67
C GLY A 12 0.36 -27.81 -21.34
N VAL A 13 -0.53 -26.84 -21.14
CA VAL A 13 -1.95 -27.00 -20.86
C VAL A 13 -2.73 -25.94 -21.65
N ASP A 14 -3.86 -26.32 -22.24
CA ASP A 14 -4.73 -25.38 -22.96
C ASP A 14 -5.41 -24.39 -21.99
N LEU A 15 -6.13 -24.91 -20.99
CA LEU A 15 -6.75 -24.10 -19.94
C LEU A 15 -6.29 -24.54 -18.55
N ILE A 16 -5.97 -23.58 -17.68
CA ILE A 16 -5.84 -23.82 -16.24
C ILE A 16 -6.92 -23.05 -15.48
N CYS A 17 -7.68 -23.76 -14.65
CA CYS A 17 -8.70 -23.19 -13.78
C CYS A 17 -8.32 -23.42 -12.32
N PHE A 18 -8.11 -22.34 -11.55
CA PHE A 18 -7.83 -22.48 -10.13
C PHE A 18 -9.14 -22.65 -9.35
N THR A 19 -9.37 -23.83 -8.77
CA THR A 19 -10.59 -24.11 -7.98
C THR A 19 -10.50 -23.67 -6.52
N ALA A 20 -9.30 -23.30 -6.08
CA ALA A 20 -9.05 -22.43 -4.93
C ALA A 20 -8.38 -21.16 -5.49
N PRO A 21 -9.14 -20.27 -6.16
CA PRO A 21 -8.57 -19.21 -6.97
C PRO A 21 -8.13 -17.99 -6.16
N CYS A 22 -8.18 -18.05 -4.82
CA CYS A 22 -7.79 -16.96 -3.93
C CYS A 22 -6.50 -16.28 -4.39
N LEU A 23 -6.62 -15.01 -4.82
CA LEU A 23 -5.50 -14.18 -5.26
C LEU A 23 -4.69 -14.75 -6.43
N MET A 24 -5.25 -15.72 -7.17
CA MET A 24 -4.61 -16.30 -8.35
C MET A 24 -4.83 -15.42 -9.59
N GLY A 25 -5.77 -14.47 -9.58
CA GLY A 25 -5.88 -13.39 -10.57
C GLY A 25 -4.77 -12.37 -10.40
N ALA A 26 -3.51 -12.83 -10.42
CA ALA A 26 -2.32 -12.04 -10.18
C ALA A 26 -1.43 -12.08 -11.44
N ILE A 27 -1.01 -10.91 -11.90
CA ILE A 27 -0.25 -10.73 -13.13
C ILE A 27 1.08 -11.50 -13.08
N GLU A 28 1.71 -11.57 -11.91
CA GLU A 28 2.96 -12.30 -11.68
C GLU A 28 2.76 -13.80 -11.91
N SER A 29 1.62 -14.34 -11.48
CA SER A 29 1.30 -15.77 -11.63
C SER A 29 0.94 -16.13 -13.07
N ALA A 30 0.15 -15.28 -13.74
CA ALA A 30 -0.17 -15.45 -15.16
C ALA A 30 1.10 -15.38 -16.02
N TYR A 31 1.99 -14.40 -15.74
CA TYR A 31 3.25 -14.25 -16.47
C TYR A 31 4.18 -15.43 -16.25
N GLU A 32 4.31 -15.93 -15.02
CA GLU A 32 5.15 -17.08 -14.70
C GLU A 32 4.76 -18.34 -15.47
N LEU A 33 3.47 -18.51 -15.83
CA LEU A 33 2.97 -19.69 -16.54
C LEU A 33 2.81 -19.51 -18.07
N ARG A 34 3.08 -18.32 -18.61
CA ARG A 34 2.77 -17.97 -20.01
C ARG A 34 3.33 -18.90 -21.08
N ASP A 35 4.49 -19.52 -20.83
CA ASP A 35 5.14 -20.43 -21.79
C ASP A 35 4.50 -21.83 -21.84
N CYS A 36 3.56 -22.14 -20.93
CA CYS A 36 3.05 -23.49 -20.75
C CYS A 36 1.54 -23.58 -20.48
N VAL A 37 0.84 -22.46 -20.50
CA VAL A 37 -0.62 -22.36 -20.33
C VAL A 37 -1.12 -21.42 -21.43
N ASP A 38 -2.13 -21.80 -22.22
CA ASP A 38 -2.70 -20.89 -23.23
C ASP A 38 -3.70 -19.89 -22.61
N ILE A 39 -4.64 -20.40 -21.81
CA ILE A 39 -5.61 -19.57 -21.06
C ILE A 39 -5.52 -19.86 -19.55
N TYR A 40 -5.39 -18.77 -18.79
CA TYR A 40 -5.26 -18.76 -17.34
C TYR A 40 -6.55 -18.21 -16.71
N ILE A 41 -7.20 -18.99 -15.83
CA ILE A 41 -8.43 -18.58 -15.15
C ILE A 41 -8.22 -18.49 -13.64
N GLY A 42 -8.32 -17.27 -13.08
CA GLY A 42 -8.06 -16.97 -11.67
C GLY A 42 -8.95 -15.86 -11.11
N SER A 43 -8.93 -15.71 -9.78
CA SER A 43 -9.72 -14.73 -9.05
C SER A 43 -8.79 -13.74 -8.36
N GLU A 44 -9.12 -12.47 -8.45
CA GLU A 44 -8.38 -11.38 -7.81
C GLU A 44 -8.55 -11.37 -6.30
N GLU A 45 -9.65 -11.95 -5.81
CA GLU A 45 -10.02 -11.96 -4.39
C GLU A 45 -10.02 -13.38 -3.81
N LEU A 46 -10.10 -13.45 -2.47
CA LEU A 46 -10.42 -14.64 -1.71
C LEU A 46 -11.74 -15.24 -2.18
N SER A 47 -11.62 -16.35 -2.92
CA SER A 47 -12.73 -17.05 -3.54
C SER A 47 -12.79 -18.50 -3.04
N GLY A 48 -14.00 -18.95 -2.70
CA GLY A 48 -14.21 -20.29 -2.16
C GLY A 48 -14.34 -21.35 -3.25
N TYR A 49 -14.03 -22.61 -2.92
CA TYR A 49 -14.35 -23.76 -3.79
C TYR A 49 -15.85 -23.84 -4.15
N GLY A 50 -16.71 -23.17 -3.37
CA GLY A 50 -18.14 -23.02 -3.58
C GLY A 50 -18.55 -22.61 -5.00
N HIS A 51 -17.75 -21.76 -5.67
CA HIS A 51 -18.06 -21.27 -7.01
C HIS A 51 -18.02 -22.36 -8.10
N TRP A 52 -17.38 -23.50 -7.83
CA TRP A 52 -17.10 -24.52 -8.85
C TRP A 52 -18.03 -25.75 -8.81
N PHE A 53 -18.81 -25.96 -7.74
CA PHE A 53 -19.54 -27.22 -7.52
C PHE A 53 -20.45 -27.63 -8.68
N ASP A 54 -21.23 -26.70 -9.23
CA ASP A 54 -22.12 -26.96 -10.36
C ASP A 54 -21.47 -26.59 -11.70
N THR A 55 -20.55 -25.63 -11.68
CA THR A 55 -19.88 -25.12 -12.87
C THR A 55 -19.03 -26.21 -13.53
N ILE A 56 -18.40 -27.08 -12.74
CA ILE A 56 -17.60 -28.20 -13.29
C ILE A 56 -18.48 -29.14 -14.14
N GLU A 57 -19.71 -29.44 -13.72
CA GLU A 57 -20.60 -30.31 -14.48
C GLU A 57 -20.98 -29.65 -15.82
N ASN A 58 -21.36 -28.36 -15.79
CA ASN A 58 -21.66 -27.58 -17.00
C ASN A 58 -20.48 -27.54 -17.98
N ILE A 59 -19.24 -27.37 -17.47
CA ILE A 59 -18.02 -27.37 -18.29
C ILE A 59 -17.81 -28.73 -18.94
N CYS A 60 -18.00 -29.83 -18.20
CA CYS A 60 -17.87 -31.17 -18.76
C CYS A 60 -18.92 -31.43 -19.86
N GLU A 61 -20.17 -31.02 -19.63
CA GLU A 61 -21.23 -31.13 -20.63
C GLU A 61 -20.92 -30.32 -21.90
N GLU A 62 -20.43 -29.09 -21.75
CA GLU A 62 -20.07 -28.22 -22.88
C GLU A 62 -18.94 -28.82 -23.74
N ILE A 63 -17.92 -29.39 -23.09
CA ILE A 63 -16.82 -30.06 -23.79
C ILE A 63 -17.28 -31.35 -24.50
N ASP A 64 -18.17 -32.12 -23.86
CA ASP A 64 -18.71 -33.35 -24.45
C ASP A 64 -19.63 -33.06 -25.66
N ASP A 65 -20.44 -32.00 -25.58
CA ASP A 65 -21.36 -31.58 -26.64
C ASP A 65 -20.65 -30.84 -27.78
N ASN A 66 -19.58 -30.09 -27.49
CA ASN A 66 -18.80 -29.31 -28.44
C ASN A 66 -17.31 -29.70 -28.41
N PRO A 67 -16.93 -30.88 -28.95
CA PRO A 67 -15.55 -31.39 -28.87
C PRO A 67 -14.51 -30.57 -29.65
N ASP A 68 -14.96 -29.67 -30.53
CA ASP A 68 -14.11 -28.75 -31.31
C ASP A 68 -14.16 -27.31 -30.77
N ILE A 69 -14.75 -27.07 -29.57
CA ILE A 69 -14.80 -25.76 -28.94
C ILE A 69 -13.39 -25.18 -28.80
N THR A 70 -13.22 -23.91 -29.17
CA THR A 70 -11.91 -23.26 -29.01
C THR A 70 -11.65 -22.93 -27.54
N ASN A 71 -10.37 -22.79 -27.18
CA ASN A 71 -9.98 -22.39 -25.83
C ASN A 71 -10.66 -21.08 -25.40
N ASN A 72 -10.72 -20.09 -26.31
CA ASN A 72 -11.38 -18.80 -26.07
C ASN A 72 -12.88 -18.98 -25.77
N GLU A 73 -13.62 -19.67 -26.66
CA GLU A 73 -15.07 -19.89 -26.49
C GLU A 73 -15.37 -20.65 -25.19
N LEU A 74 -14.57 -21.67 -24.86
CA LEU A 74 -14.71 -22.42 -23.63
C LEU A 74 -14.43 -21.54 -22.40
N SER A 75 -13.45 -20.64 -22.48
CA SER A 75 -13.14 -19.73 -21.37
C SER A 75 -14.23 -18.70 -21.11
N GLU A 76 -14.82 -18.10 -22.16
CA GLU A 76 -15.99 -17.22 -22.04
C GLU A 76 -17.17 -17.97 -21.41
N PHE A 77 -17.42 -19.20 -21.86
CA PHE A 77 -18.46 -20.06 -21.27
C PHE A 77 -18.23 -20.33 -19.78
N ILE A 78 -16.98 -20.54 -19.36
CA ILE A 78 -16.61 -20.75 -17.95
C ILE A 78 -16.94 -19.51 -17.12
N ILE A 79 -16.52 -18.32 -17.57
CA ILE A 79 -16.76 -17.05 -16.87
C ILE A 79 -18.26 -16.77 -16.73
N GLN A 80 -19.03 -16.97 -17.81
CA GLN A 80 -20.49 -16.81 -17.80
C GLN A 80 -21.18 -17.83 -16.89
N SER A 81 -20.73 -19.09 -16.92
CA SER A 81 -21.28 -20.15 -16.06
C SER A 81 -21.04 -19.89 -14.58
N LEU A 82 -19.90 -19.28 -14.22
CA LEU A 82 -19.62 -18.82 -12.86
C LEU A 82 -20.55 -17.66 -12.49
N TRP A 83 -20.75 -16.71 -13.40
CA TRP A 83 -21.57 -15.52 -13.17
C TRP A 83 -23.05 -15.82 -12.95
N ASP A 84 -23.64 -16.76 -13.70
CA ASP A 84 -25.08 -17.08 -13.63
C ASP A 84 -25.53 -17.62 -12.24
N LYS A 85 -24.60 -17.86 -11.32
CA LYS A 85 -24.85 -18.33 -9.95
C LYS A 85 -25.15 -17.18 -8.97
N THR A 86 -26.44 -16.85 -8.87
CA THR A 86 -26.96 -15.75 -8.02
C THR A 86 -26.55 -15.72 -6.55
N SER A 87 -26.25 -16.86 -5.90
CA SER A 87 -25.93 -16.88 -4.46
C SER A 87 -24.52 -16.40 -4.11
N TRP A 88 -23.62 -16.35 -5.10
CA TRP A 88 -22.20 -16.03 -4.89
C TRP A 88 -21.74 -14.80 -5.68
N GLN A 89 -22.61 -14.23 -6.53
CA GLN A 89 -22.35 -13.05 -7.34
C GLN A 89 -21.70 -11.89 -6.55
N PRO A 90 -22.19 -11.48 -5.36
CA PRO A 90 -21.65 -10.29 -4.68
C PRO A 90 -20.16 -10.36 -4.35
N SER A 91 -19.62 -11.55 -4.09
CA SER A 91 -18.22 -11.75 -3.68
C SER A 91 -17.36 -12.40 -4.77
N LEU A 92 -17.88 -12.58 -5.98
CA LEU A 92 -17.14 -13.23 -7.07
C LEU A 92 -16.22 -12.21 -7.74
N THR A 93 -14.99 -12.62 -8.02
CA THR A 93 -14.15 -12.05 -9.09
C THR A 93 -13.54 -13.22 -9.85
N MET A 94 -13.55 -13.19 -11.18
CA MET A 94 -12.92 -14.21 -12.00
C MET A 94 -12.58 -13.64 -13.38
N SER A 95 -11.44 -14.00 -13.92
CA SER A 95 -11.04 -13.61 -15.28
C SER A 95 -10.46 -14.77 -16.05
N ALA A 96 -10.64 -14.72 -17.37
CA ALA A 96 -9.96 -15.56 -18.34
C ALA A 96 -8.89 -14.74 -19.07
N VAL A 97 -7.64 -15.13 -18.89
CA VAL A 97 -6.46 -14.39 -19.38
C VAL A 97 -5.76 -15.16 -20.48
N LYS A 98 -5.56 -14.52 -21.62
CA LYS A 98 -4.79 -15.03 -22.75
C LYS A 98 -3.30 -14.81 -22.53
N THR A 99 -2.59 -15.86 -22.13
CA THR A 99 -1.21 -15.71 -21.66
C THR A 99 -0.23 -15.31 -22.78
N SER A 100 -0.58 -15.57 -24.05
CA SER A 100 0.25 -15.18 -25.20
C SER A 100 0.43 -13.67 -25.34
N MET A 101 -0.44 -12.88 -24.69
CA MET A 101 -0.41 -11.42 -24.71
C MET A 101 0.33 -10.83 -23.50
N MET A 102 0.84 -11.67 -22.59
CA MET A 102 1.50 -11.18 -21.39
C MET A 102 2.86 -10.51 -21.67
N GLU A 103 3.61 -10.93 -22.67
CA GLU A 103 4.92 -10.30 -22.97
C GLU A 103 4.78 -8.80 -23.35
N PRO A 104 3.85 -8.40 -24.27
CA PRO A 104 3.53 -6.99 -24.48
C PRO A 104 3.15 -6.23 -23.20
N LEU A 105 2.24 -6.79 -22.39
CA LEU A 105 1.79 -6.18 -21.13
C LEU A 105 2.93 -5.98 -20.13
N ILE A 106 3.80 -6.99 -19.98
CA ILE A 106 4.94 -6.89 -19.06
C ILE A 106 5.98 -5.89 -19.58
N SER A 107 6.19 -5.82 -20.89
CA SER A 107 7.11 -4.84 -21.47
C SER A 107 6.61 -3.39 -21.30
N SER A 108 5.31 -3.14 -21.39
CA SER A 108 4.75 -1.80 -21.14
C SER A 108 4.78 -1.44 -19.66
N LEU A 109 4.51 -2.40 -18.76
CA LEU A 109 4.66 -2.20 -17.31
C LEU A 109 6.10 -1.91 -16.89
N ASP A 110 7.10 -2.56 -17.49
CA ASP A 110 8.51 -2.27 -17.25
C ASP A 110 8.90 -0.84 -17.67
N THR A 111 8.38 -0.40 -18.81
CA THR A 111 8.58 0.97 -19.31
C THR A 111 7.97 1.97 -18.34
N LEU A 112 6.70 1.76 -17.96
CA LEU A 112 6.00 2.58 -16.96
C LEU A 112 6.78 2.66 -15.64
N ALA A 113 7.24 1.52 -15.12
CA ALA A 113 8.00 1.49 -13.87
C ALA A 113 9.31 2.29 -13.98
N SER A 114 10.01 2.19 -15.12
CA SER A 114 11.24 2.92 -15.38
C SER A 114 11.02 4.44 -15.43
N ASP A 115 9.93 4.89 -16.04
CA ASP A 115 9.57 6.31 -16.10
C ASP A 115 9.09 6.82 -14.73
N LEU A 116 8.31 6.04 -13.98
CA LEU A 116 7.95 6.37 -12.59
C LEU A 116 9.18 6.52 -11.69
N ILE A 117 10.21 5.68 -11.87
CA ILE A 117 11.50 5.82 -11.17
C ILE A 117 12.23 7.09 -11.63
N THR A 118 12.27 7.36 -12.93
CA THR A 118 12.99 8.51 -13.51
C THR A 118 12.40 9.83 -13.03
N TYR A 119 11.08 9.91 -12.96
CA TYR A 119 10.33 11.10 -12.53
C TYR A 119 9.85 11.00 -11.07
N TYR A 120 10.48 10.17 -10.24
CA TYR A 120 10.02 9.83 -8.89
C TYR A 120 9.61 11.04 -8.06
N ASN A 121 10.46 12.08 -7.99
CA ASN A 121 10.17 13.27 -7.18
C ASN A 121 8.93 14.06 -7.64
N GLU A 122 8.57 13.95 -8.92
CA GLU A 122 7.40 14.62 -9.51
C GLU A 122 6.15 13.73 -9.45
N SER A 123 6.30 12.41 -9.58
CA SER A 123 5.19 11.47 -9.66
C SER A 123 4.76 10.89 -8.32
N TYR A 124 5.65 10.87 -7.32
CA TYR A 124 5.48 10.14 -6.07
C TYR A 124 4.17 10.45 -5.35
N ASP A 125 3.97 11.70 -4.95
CA ASP A 125 2.85 12.06 -4.09
C ASP A 125 1.52 11.85 -4.81
N LEU A 126 1.47 12.17 -6.11
CA LEU A 126 0.29 11.97 -6.94
C LEU A 126 -0.02 10.49 -7.15
N PHE A 127 1.00 9.65 -7.37
CA PHE A 127 0.82 8.20 -7.51
C PHE A 127 0.14 7.60 -6.28
N TRP A 128 0.61 7.96 -5.09
CA TRP A 128 0.04 7.42 -3.86
C TRP A 128 -1.31 8.03 -3.47
N GLU A 129 -1.58 9.27 -3.88
CA GLU A 129 -2.91 9.88 -3.79
C GLU A 129 -3.93 9.12 -4.65
N VAL A 130 -3.58 8.83 -5.91
CA VAL A 130 -4.44 8.04 -6.81
C VAL A 130 -4.57 6.59 -6.32
N TYR A 131 -3.45 5.98 -5.90
CA TYR A 131 -3.39 4.61 -5.41
C TYR A 131 -4.39 4.33 -4.27
N ALA A 132 -4.59 5.29 -3.37
CA ALA A 132 -5.51 5.17 -2.23
C ALA A 132 -6.99 4.95 -2.66
N GLU A 133 -7.33 5.32 -3.89
CA GLU A 133 -8.67 5.14 -4.45
C GLU A 133 -8.79 3.88 -5.33
N VAL A 134 -7.70 3.16 -5.60
CA VAL A 134 -7.68 1.98 -6.49
C VAL A 134 -8.33 0.78 -5.80
N GLN A 135 -9.01 -0.05 -6.58
CA GLN A 135 -9.58 -1.32 -6.12
C GLN A 135 -8.47 -2.25 -5.60
N GLY A 136 -8.38 -2.37 -4.28
CA GLY A 136 -7.49 -3.31 -3.61
C GLY A 136 -8.14 -4.68 -3.38
N PHE A 137 -7.29 -5.69 -3.23
CA PHE A 137 -7.67 -7.07 -2.91
C PHE A 137 -6.75 -7.68 -1.84
N GLY A 138 -7.17 -8.81 -1.27
CA GLY A 138 -6.34 -9.60 -0.38
C GLY A 138 -5.97 -8.93 0.94
N ASN A 139 -6.71 -7.92 1.40
CA ASN A 139 -6.36 -7.03 2.51
C ASN A 139 -5.22 -6.05 2.21
N GLY A 140 -5.11 -5.56 0.97
CA GLY A 140 -4.17 -4.49 0.61
C GLY A 140 -2.78 -4.98 0.17
N PHE A 141 -2.65 -6.25 -0.23
CA PHE A 141 -1.42 -6.77 -0.83
C PHE A 141 -1.26 -6.41 -2.31
N CYS A 142 -2.39 -6.26 -3.00
CA CYS A 142 -2.42 -6.05 -4.44
C CYS A 142 -3.60 -5.18 -4.82
N VAL A 143 -3.47 -4.56 -5.99
CA VAL A 143 -4.48 -3.70 -6.60
C VAL A 143 -4.79 -4.17 -8.01
N ASP A 144 -5.98 -3.86 -8.50
CA ASP A 144 -6.34 -4.07 -9.90
C ASP A 144 -5.44 -3.22 -10.83
N VAL A 145 -4.83 -3.85 -11.83
CA VAL A 145 -3.90 -3.17 -12.74
C VAL A 145 -4.63 -2.17 -13.62
N TYR A 146 -5.79 -2.54 -14.18
CA TYR A 146 -6.51 -1.69 -15.12
C TYR A 146 -7.07 -0.46 -14.41
N ASP A 147 -7.68 -0.63 -13.24
CA ASP A 147 -8.20 0.48 -12.43
C ASP A 147 -7.09 1.44 -12.02
N LEU A 148 -5.92 0.92 -11.59
CA LEU A 148 -4.74 1.72 -11.30
C LEU A 148 -4.34 2.59 -12.50
N VAL A 149 -4.06 1.98 -13.64
CA VAL A 149 -3.55 2.72 -14.80
C VAL A 149 -4.62 3.62 -15.41
N ASN A 150 -5.90 3.24 -15.35
CA ASN A 150 -6.99 4.05 -15.85
C ASN A 150 -7.16 5.34 -15.02
N LYS A 151 -7.12 5.24 -13.68
CA LYS A 151 -7.17 6.41 -12.80
C LYS A 151 -5.93 7.29 -12.95
N CYS A 152 -4.75 6.68 -13.01
CA CYS A 152 -3.51 7.43 -13.21
C CYS A 152 -3.45 8.12 -14.58
N SER A 153 -4.00 7.52 -15.64
CA SER A 153 -3.97 8.10 -17.00
C SER A 153 -4.75 9.41 -17.16
N VAL A 154 -5.63 9.74 -16.21
CA VAL A 154 -6.42 10.98 -16.20
C VAL A 154 -5.98 11.96 -15.10
N ALA A 155 -4.98 11.59 -14.31
CA ALA A 155 -4.34 12.45 -13.31
C ALA A 155 -3.22 13.29 -13.95
N ASP A 156 -2.74 14.30 -13.21
CA ASP A 156 -1.77 15.30 -13.69
C ASP A 156 -0.32 14.81 -13.66
N PHE A 157 -0.06 13.61 -14.19
CA PHE A 157 1.31 13.10 -14.32
C PHE A 157 2.06 13.75 -15.48
N HIS A 158 3.39 13.60 -15.48
CA HIS A 158 4.22 13.96 -16.62
C HIS A 158 3.69 13.27 -17.90
N PRO A 159 3.61 13.96 -19.06
CA PRO A 159 2.97 13.42 -20.26
C PRO A 159 3.49 12.05 -20.72
N SER A 160 4.80 11.79 -20.58
CA SER A 160 5.37 10.47 -20.90
C SER A 160 4.82 9.34 -20.02
N ILE A 161 4.62 9.60 -18.72
CA ILE A 161 4.04 8.61 -17.80
C ILE A 161 2.56 8.37 -18.13
N ILE A 162 1.83 9.42 -18.54
CA ILE A 162 0.44 9.28 -19.01
C ILE A 162 0.37 8.37 -20.24
N GLU A 163 1.29 8.54 -21.21
CA GLU A 163 1.38 7.66 -22.38
C GLU A 163 1.64 6.20 -21.97
N ASP A 164 2.53 5.97 -21.01
CA ASP A 164 2.82 4.63 -20.49
C ASP A 164 1.61 4.00 -19.77
N PHE A 165 0.87 4.75 -18.95
CA PHE A 165 -0.37 4.26 -18.33
C PHE A 165 -1.40 3.84 -19.38
N VAL A 166 -1.54 4.61 -20.45
CA VAL A 166 -2.43 4.29 -21.58
C VAL A 166 -1.97 3.02 -22.28
N GLU A 167 -0.68 2.86 -22.55
CA GLU A 167 -0.13 1.67 -23.22
C GLU A 167 -0.33 0.40 -22.38
N VAL A 168 -0.12 0.48 -21.05
CA VAL A 168 -0.40 -0.64 -20.13
C VAL A 168 -1.87 -1.02 -20.17
N ARG A 169 -2.78 -0.05 -20.12
CA ARG A 169 -4.23 -0.29 -20.18
C ARG A 169 -4.66 -0.98 -21.47
N ASP A 170 -4.10 -0.55 -22.59
CA ASP A 170 -4.45 -1.09 -23.91
C ASP A 170 -3.87 -2.52 -24.05
N CYS A 171 -2.63 -2.76 -23.63
CA CYS A 171 -2.04 -4.12 -23.58
C CYS A 171 -2.79 -5.05 -22.62
N PHE A 172 -3.28 -4.53 -21.48
CA PHE A 172 -4.06 -5.29 -20.52
C PHE A 172 -5.38 -5.76 -21.14
N SER A 173 -6.06 -4.86 -21.86
CA SER A 173 -7.31 -5.16 -22.55
C SER A 173 -7.16 -6.27 -23.58
N ASP A 174 -6.00 -6.34 -24.24
CA ASP A 174 -5.67 -7.43 -25.17
C ASP A 174 -5.43 -8.78 -24.47
N CYS A 175 -5.12 -8.78 -23.17
CA CYS A 175 -4.90 -9.98 -22.36
C CYS A 175 -6.19 -10.60 -21.82
N ILE A 176 -7.20 -9.80 -21.50
CA ILE A 176 -8.46 -10.30 -20.91
C ILE A 176 -9.42 -10.77 -22.00
N ILE A 177 -9.82 -12.03 -21.92
CA ILE A 177 -10.83 -12.62 -22.83
C ILE A 177 -12.23 -12.29 -22.31
N ASP A 178 -12.47 -12.58 -21.03
CA ASP A 178 -13.73 -12.31 -20.34
C ASP A 178 -13.45 -12.22 -18.83
N GLU A 179 -14.29 -11.48 -18.11
CA GLU A 179 -14.23 -11.37 -16.65
C GLU A 179 -15.61 -11.20 -16.04
N CYS A 180 -15.76 -11.56 -14.76
CA CYS A 180 -16.95 -11.24 -14.00
C CYS A 180 -16.62 -10.88 -12.56
N HIS A 181 -17.30 -9.86 -12.04
CA HIS A 181 -17.13 -9.38 -10.68
C HIS A 181 -18.45 -8.95 -10.02
N GLY A 182 -18.52 -9.13 -8.71
CA GLY A 182 -19.65 -8.73 -7.86
C GLY A 182 -19.64 -7.27 -7.48
N ASP A 183 -19.58 -6.99 -6.18
CA ASP A 183 -19.60 -5.63 -5.62
C ASP A 183 -18.27 -4.86 -5.85
N TYR A 184 -17.30 -5.47 -6.53
CA TYR A 184 -15.98 -4.92 -6.82
C TYR A 184 -15.98 -4.13 -8.14
N SER A 185 -16.52 -2.92 -8.15
CA SER A 185 -16.70 -2.15 -9.39
C SER A 185 -15.42 -1.73 -10.11
N GLY A 186 -14.26 -1.87 -9.47
CA GLY A 186 -12.94 -1.64 -10.06
C GLY A 186 -12.15 -2.93 -10.35
N ALA A 187 -12.82 -4.09 -10.38
CA ALA A 187 -12.22 -5.35 -10.76
C ALA A 187 -12.26 -5.54 -12.28
N TYR A 188 -11.12 -5.83 -12.88
CA TYR A 188 -10.94 -6.03 -14.32
C TYR A 188 -10.18 -7.32 -14.63
N GLY A 189 -9.73 -8.06 -13.61
CA GLY A 189 -9.38 -9.47 -13.73
C GLY A 189 -7.94 -9.82 -13.41
N LEU A 190 -7.05 -8.84 -13.24
CA LEU A 190 -5.65 -9.09 -12.90
C LEU A 190 -5.14 -8.02 -11.94
N THR A 191 -4.63 -8.51 -10.82
CA THR A 191 -3.97 -7.70 -9.80
C THR A 191 -2.47 -7.64 -10.00
N ILE A 192 -1.84 -6.62 -9.43
CA ILE A 192 -0.39 -6.47 -9.32
C ILE A 192 0.01 -6.21 -7.87
N TYR A 193 1.15 -6.75 -7.47
CA TYR A 193 1.69 -6.57 -6.13
C TYR A 193 2.09 -5.12 -5.89
N VAL A 194 1.37 -4.47 -4.97
CA VAL A 194 1.69 -3.18 -4.37
C VAL A 194 1.32 -3.29 -2.90
N PRO A 195 2.24 -3.74 -2.05
CA PRO A 195 1.93 -4.01 -0.65
C PRO A 195 1.71 -2.71 0.15
N ASP A 196 1.10 -2.81 1.32
CA ASP A 196 1.28 -1.78 2.36
C ASP A 196 2.68 -1.87 3.00
N LEU A 197 3.04 -0.90 3.85
CA LEU A 197 4.34 -0.87 4.54
C LEU A 197 4.64 -2.15 5.33
N LEU A 198 3.62 -2.69 6.00
CA LEU A 198 3.75 -3.91 6.78
C LEU A 198 4.02 -5.11 5.87
N SER A 199 3.41 -5.15 4.69
CA SER A 199 3.47 -6.23 3.71
C SER A 199 4.73 -6.17 2.84
N TYR A 200 5.20 -4.98 2.50
CA TYR A 200 6.47 -4.79 1.80
C TYR A 200 7.63 -5.31 2.64
N TYR A 201 7.52 -5.07 3.94
CA TYR A 201 8.47 -5.56 4.91
C TYR A 201 8.59 -7.10 4.92
N TYR A 202 7.50 -7.83 4.60
CA TYR A 202 7.52 -9.29 4.36
C TYR A 202 8.05 -9.70 2.97
N ALA A 203 8.24 -8.75 2.05
CA ALA A 203 8.62 -8.98 0.66
C ALA A 203 10.04 -8.54 0.30
N SER A 204 10.94 -8.47 1.29
CA SER A 204 12.38 -8.25 1.09
C SER A 204 13.07 -9.23 0.11
N HIS A 205 12.36 -10.29 -0.31
CA HIS A 205 12.79 -11.27 -1.31
C HIS A 205 12.10 -11.14 -2.68
N TYR A 206 11.23 -10.15 -2.89
CA TYR A 206 10.47 -10.01 -4.13
C TYR A 206 11.39 -9.87 -5.36
N GLY A 207 12.50 -9.12 -5.24
CA GLY A 207 13.54 -8.99 -6.26
C GLY A 207 14.72 -9.97 -6.13
N ASP A 208 14.68 -10.91 -5.17
CA ASP A 208 15.81 -11.82 -4.95
C ASP A 208 15.85 -12.90 -6.04
N SER A 209 16.91 -12.85 -6.85
CA SER A 209 17.22 -13.83 -7.90
C SER A 209 17.21 -15.31 -7.43
N ALA A 210 17.36 -15.59 -6.14
CA ALA A 210 17.28 -16.94 -5.57
C ALA A 210 15.83 -17.48 -5.50
N TYR A 211 14.83 -16.60 -5.40
CA TYR A 211 13.40 -16.92 -5.41
C TYR A 211 12.73 -16.58 -6.76
N GLY A 212 13.38 -15.72 -7.56
CA GLY A 212 12.78 -14.79 -8.51
C GLY A 212 11.75 -15.37 -9.48
N LEU A 213 10.57 -14.77 -9.44
CA LEU A 213 9.55 -14.86 -10.48
C LEU A 213 10.10 -14.20 -11.75
N ASP A 214 9.68 -14.67 -12.92
CA ASP A 214 10.05 -14.00 -14.16
C ASP A 214 9.63 -12.51 -14.14
N PHE A 215 8.48 -12.20 -13.53
CA PHE A 215 7.95 -10.83 -13.44
C PHE A 215 8.92 -9.88 -12.72
N SER A 216 9.38 -10.27 -11.53
CA SER A 216 10.34 -9.48 -10.74
C SER A 216 11.71 -9.33 -11.40
N GLN A 217 12.07 -10.22 -12.33
CA GLN A 217 13.36 -10.15 -13.04
C GLN A 217 13.27 -9.37 -14.34
N ASN A 218 12.08 -9.29 -14.94
CA ASN A 218 11.85 -8.71 -16.25
C ASN A 218 11.20 -7.33 -16.19
N THR A 219 10.92 -6.82 -14.99
CA THR A 219 10.32 -5.50 -14.78
C THR A 219 11.06 -4.74 -13.69
N ASN A 220 11.08 -3.41 -13.81
CA ASN A 220 11.51 -2.49 -12.77
C ASN A 220 10.40 -2.20 -11.74
N TRP A 221 9.29 -2.95 -11.74
CA TRP A 221 8.16 -2.69 -10.86
C TRP A 221 8.54 -2.86 -9.38
N GLY A 222 9.31 -3.90 -9.07
CA GLY A 222 9.79 -4.13 -7.71
C GLY A 222 10.71 -3.02 -7.22
N GLU A 223 11.55 -2.48 -8.09
CA GLU A 223 12.45 -1.35 -7.84
C GLU A 223 11.66 -0.07 -7.59
N PHE A 224 10.66 0.24 -8.42
CA PHE A 224 9.76 1.39 -8.21
C PHE A 224 9.04 1.29 -6.86
N VAL A 225 8.41 0.15 -6.58
CA VAL A 225 7.75 -0.10 -5.29
C VAL A 225 8.75 0.03 -4.14
N SER A 226 9.99 -0.43 -4.32
CA SER A 226 11.03 -0.34 -3.29
C SER A 226 11.49 1.08 -2.98
N LEU A 227 11.51 2.00 -3.95
CA LEU A 227 11.86 3.41 -3.70
C LEU A 227 10.90 4.05 -2.70
N TYR A 228 9.60 3.76 -2.83
CA TYR A 228 8.59 4.24 -1.88
C TYR A 228 8.90 3.80 -0.45
N PHE A 229 9.21 2.52 -0.28
CA PHE A 229 9.50 1.99 1.03
C PHE A 229 10.85 2.40 1.56
N GLN A 230 11.87 2.58 0.71
CA GLN A 230 13.16 3.12 1.12
C GLN A 230 13.01 4.52 1.74
N GLU A 231 12.19 5.41 1.15
CA GLU A 231 11.94 6.72 1.74
C GLU A 231 11.29 6.60 3.14
N ILE A 232 10.38 5.64 3.34
CA ILE A 232 9.73 5.37 4.64
C ILE A 232 10.68 4.68 5.65
N ILE A 233 11.59 3.84 5.16
CA ILE A 233 12.55 3.08 5.97
C ILE A 233 13.71 3.98 6.43
N GLU A 234 14.21 4.85 5.54
CA GLU A 234 15.23 5.84 5.85
C GLU A 234 14.65 6.97 6.70
N TYR A 235 13.41 7.39 6.43
CA TYR A 235 12.76 8.51 7.11
C TYR A 235 11.32 8.18 7.48
N GLY A 236 10.97 8.26 8.76
CA GLY A 236 9.57 8.16 9.15
C GLY A 236 8.84 9.49 8.96
N VAL A 237 7.56 9.44 8.61
CA VAL A 237 6.66 10.61 8.66
C VAL A 237 6.07 10.71 10.06
N ASP A 238 6.22 11.87 10.72
CA ASP A 238 5.65 12.13 12.05
C ASP A 238 4.25 12.75 11.93
N GLN A 239 4.17 13.97 11.43
CA GLN A 239 2.94 14.77 11.27
C GLN A 239 2.70 15.13 9.81
N TYR A 240 1.45 15.04 9.36
CA TYR A 240 1.08 15.36 7.99
C TYR A 240 -0.36 15.85 7.80
N GLN A 241 -0.56 16.61 6.73
CA GLN A 241 -1.86 16.96 6.13
C GLN A 241 -1.65 17.04 4.61
N THR A 242 -2.53 16.43 3.81
CA THR A 242 -2.35 16.34 2.35
C THR A 242 -3.52 16.85 1.51
N GLU A 243 -4.70 17.04 2.10
CA GLU A 243 -5.91 17.49 1.39
C GLU A 243 -5.74 18.91 0.85
N THR A 244 -6.01 19.10 -0.45
CA THR A 244 -5.77 20.35 -1.16
C THR A 244 -7.06 20.91 -1.75
N THR A 245 -7.71 21.83 -1.04
CA THR A 245 -8.95 22.50 -1.50
C THR A 245 -8.86 24.03 -1.52
N THR A 246 -7.75 24.61 -1.05
CA THR A 246 -7.52 26.05 -1.01
C THR A 246 -6.03 26.43 -1.11
N GLY A 247 -5.79 27.74 -1.22
CA GLY A 247 -4.46 28.34 -1.38
C GLY A 247 -4.28 29.60 -0.55
N MET A 248 -3.18 29.67 0.19
CA MET A 248 -2.78 30.83 0.97
C MET A 248 -1.69 31.61 0.23
N VAL A 249 -1.95 32.88 -0.08
CA VAL A 249 -0.98 33.72 -0.78
C VAL A 249 0.11 34.20 0.17
N LEU A 250 1.37 33.90 -0.16
CA LEU A 250 2.57 34.26 0.59
C LEU A 250 3.40 35.30 -0.18
N CYS A 251 3.67 36.44 0.47
CA CYS A 251 4.49 37.53 -0.09
C CYS A 251 5.06 38.42 1.03
N TYR A 252 5.80 39.49 0.72
CA TYR A 252 6.39 40.37 1.73
C TYR A 252 5.38 40.98 2.72
N LYS A 253 4.10 41.09 2.33
CA LYS A 253 3.03 41.61 3.19
C LYS A 253 2.56 40.59 4.22
N TYR A 254 2.67 39.30 3.89
CA TYR A 254 2.00 38.21 4.57
C TYR A 254 2.92 37.02 4.78
N LYS A 255 3.05 36.58 6.04
CA LYS A 255 3.73 35.32 6.39
C LYS A 255 2.72 34.35 6.95
N TRP A 256 2.90 33.07 6.70
CA TRP A 256 2.00 32.02 7.16
C TRP A 256 2.71 31.08 8.10
N THR A 257 1.99 30.57 9.11
CA THR A 257 2.47 29.47 9.93
C THR A 257 1.42 28.38 10.04
N GLN A 258 1.85 27.13 9.87
CA GLN A 258 1.12 25.95 10.31
C GLN A 258 1.73 25.49 11.64
N SER A 259 0.91 25.31 12.68
CA SER A 259 1.38 24.63 13.89
C SER A 259 1.21 23.12 13.82
N PHE A 260 2.05 22.40 14.55
CA PHE A 260 2.00 20.94 14.66
C PHE A 260 2.49 20.51 16.04
N ILE A 261 2.14 19.29 16.45
CA ILE A 261 2.60 18.66 17.68
C ILE A 261 3.38 17.40 17.31
N PRO A 262 4.71 17.39 17.42
CA PRO A 262 5.51 16.22 17.05
C PRO A 262 5.28 15.07 18.03
N THR A 263 5.25 13.85 17.50
CA THR A 263 5.31 12.61 18.28
C THR A 263 6.71 12.00 18.30
N LYS A 264 7.65 12.59 17.56
CA LYS A 264 9.06 12.20 17.47
C LYS A 264 9.98 13.33 17.93
N GLU A 265 11.12 12.95 18.49
CA GLU A 265 12.08 13.91 19.02
C GLU A 265 12.89 14.57 17.90
N ASP A 266 13.12 13.91 16.77
CA ASP A 266 13.93 14.47 15.69
C ASP A 266 13.07 15.03 14.56
N LEU A 267 13.42 16.22 14.07
CA LEU A 267 12.90 16.79 12.84
C LEU A 267 14.06 17.08 11.89
N ILE A 268 14.13 16.33 10.81
CA ILE A 268 15.24 16.35 9.84
C ILE A 268 14.86 17.02 8.51
N LYS A 269 13.56 16.99 8.16
CA LYS A 269 13.07 17.46 6.86
C LYS A 269 11.61 17.86 6.91
N LEU A 270 11.22 18.77 6.02
CA LEU A 270 9.82 19.09 5.73
C LEU A 270 9.52 18.92 4.24
N LYS A 271 8.30 18.50 3.92
CA LYS A 271 7.70 18.72 2.59
C LYS A 271 6.50 19.65 2.74
N LEU A 272 6.39 20.66 1.86
CA LEU A 272 5.28 21.61 1.83
C LEU A 272 4.71 21.68 0.41
N LYS A 273 3.38 21.67 0.25
CA LYS A 273 2.75 21.75 -1.08
C LYS A 273 2.62 23.21 -1.52
N LEU A 274 3.39 23.62 -2.53
CA LEU A 274 3.62 25.02 -2.89
C LEU A 274 3.62 25.23 -4.41
N TYR A 275 3.28 26.45 -4.84
CA TYR A 275 3.66 26.96 -6.16
C TYR A 275 4.02 28.44 -6.11
N ARG A 276 4.66 28.94 -7.15
CA ARG A 276 4.83 30.38 -7.41
C ARG A 276 4.03 30.81 -8.63
N PHE A 277 3.51 32.02 -8.60
CA PHE A 277 2.83 32.63 -9.74
C PHE A 277 3.39 34.00 -10.06
N GLY A 278 3.22 34.38 -11.33
CA GLY A 278 3.85 35.57 -11.90
C GLY A 278 5.38 35.45 -12.01
N ASP A 279 6.05 36.56 -11.78
CA ASP A 279 7.49 36.76 -11.95
C ASP A 279 8.17 37.12 -10.62
N ILE A 280 7.73 36.49 -9.51
CA ILE A 280 8.44 36.59 -8.24
C ILE A 280 9.88 36.10 -8.40
N THR A 281 10.82 36.84 -7.82
CA THR A 281 12.28 36.58 -7.89
C THR A 281 12.94 36.51 -6.51
N SER A 282 12.15 36.72 -5.46
CA SER A 282 12.63 36.61 -4.08
C SER A 282 12.52 35.18 -3.59
N ASP A 283 13.58 34.68 -2.98
CA ASP A 283 13.68 33.34 -2.43
C ASP A 283 12.60 33.06 -1.38
N LEU A 284 12.26 31.78 -1.24
CA LEU A 284 11.34 31.29 -0.22
C LEU A 284 12.14 30.86 1.02
N LYS A 285 11.80 31.41 2.18
CA LYS A 285 12.37 31.06 3.47
C LYS A 285 11.37 30.24 4.29
N VAL A 286 11.81 29.09 4.78
CA VAL A 286 11.10 28.23 5.73
C VAL A 286 11.85 28.20 7.05
N SER A 287 11.13 28.23 8.16
CA SER A 287 11.72 28.16 9.52
C SER A 287 10.84 27.34 10.45
N VAL A 288 11.42 26.64 11.41
CA VAL A 288 10.68 25.97 12.49
C VAL A 288 10.90 26.75 13.78
N ARG A 289 9.85 26.97 14.56
CA ARG A 289 9.89 27.73 15.82
C ARG A 289 9.11 27.03 16.93
N SER A 290 9.53 27.19 18.18
CA SER A 290 8.74 26.79 19.36
C SER A 290 7.62 27.80 19.69
N GLU A 291 7.72 29.03 19.20
CA GLU A 291 6.74 30.09 19.41
C GLU A 291 6.62 30.94 18.13
N LYS A 292 5.41 31.43 17.82
CA LYS A 292 5.15 32.28 16.64
C LYS A 292 6.06 33.51 16.56
N GLU A 293 6.27 34.17 17.71
CA GLU A 293 7.11 35.35 17.86
C GLU A 293 8.53 35.02 18.37
N GLY A 294 8.90 33.75 18.37
CA GLY A 294 10.20 33.25 18.82
C GLY A 294 11.30 33.28 17.76
N TYR A 295 12.46 32.76 18.16
CA TYR A 295 13.60 32.54 17.29
C TYR A 295 13.38 31.31 16.38
N ASP A 296 14.03 31.32 15.22
CA ASP A 296 14.11 30.17 14.33
C ASP A 296 14.97 29.09 15.02
N LEU A 297 14.40 27.91 15.29
CA LEU A 297 15.12 26.72 15.75
C LEU A 297 16.00 26.16 14.63
N THR A 298 15.42 26.12 13.43
CA THR A 298 16.11 25.84 12.17
C THR A 298 15.51 26.68 11.06
N THR A 299 16.26 26.87 9.97
CA THR A 299 15.78 27.61 8.80
C THR A 299 16.55 27.23 7.54
N ILE A 300 15.84 27.30 6.42
CA ILE A 300 16.41 27.20 5.08
C ILE A 300 15.78 28.25 4.17
N SER A 301 16.56 28.71 3.19
CA SER A 301 16.09 29.51 2.07
C SER A 301 16.41 28.80 0.77
N ILE A 302 15.40 28.61 -0.08
CA ILE A 302 15.56 28.03 -1.40
C ILE A 302 15.34 29.09 -2.48
N PRO A 303 16.05 29.01 -3.62
CA PRO A 303 15.82 29.88 -4.77
C PRO A 303 14.37 29.84 -5.24
N TYR A 304 13.84 30.98 -5.68
CA TYR A 304 12.46 31.06 -6.16
C TYR A 304 12.15 30.09 -7.30
N ASP A 305 13.11 29.81 -8.17
CA ASP A 305 12.96 28.93 -9.33
C ASP A 305 13.01 27.44 -8.97
N SER A 306 13.35 27.11 -7.72
CA SER A 306 13.20 25.77 -7.15
C SER A 306 11.76 25.48 -6.70
N VAL A 307 10.88 26.48 -6.69
CA VAL A 307 9.45 26.30 -6.42
C VAL A 307 8.68 26.17 -7.75
N PRO A 308 7.84 25.13 -7.91
CA PRO A 308 7.04 24.90 -9.12
C PRO A 308 6.15 26.08 -9.48
N LYS A 309 5.92 26.31 -10.79
CA LYS A 309 5.18 27.48 -11.28
C LYS A 309 3.74 27.10 -11.63
N ASP A 310 2.79 27.87 -11.11
CA ASP A 310 1.35 27.82 -11.42
C ASP A 310 0.62 26.47 -11.12
N VAL A 311 1.31 25.47 -10.57
CA VAL A 311 0.76 24.15 -10.18
C VAL A 311 1.29 23.77 -8.80
N TRP A 312 0.40 23.35 -7.90
CA TRP A 312 0.76 22.93 -6.54
C TRP A 312 1.50 21.60 -6.54
N GLU A 313 2.72 21.63 -6.03
CA GLU A 313 3.58 20.47 -5.95
C GLU A 313 4.27 20.39 -4.59
N TRP A 314 4.67 19.19 -4.18
CA TRP A 314 5.42 19.01 -2.93
C TRP A 314 6.85 19.48 -3.11
N VAL A 315 7.25 20.47 -2.32
CA VAL A 315 8.61 21.00 -2.28
C VAL A 315 9.28 20.55 -1.01
N GLU A 316 10.46 19.96 -1.16
CA GLU A 316 11.27 19.44 -0.06
C GLU A 316 12.20 20.52 0.52
N PHE A 317 12.32 20.53 1.84
CA PHE A 317 13.16 21.42 2.62
C PHE A 317 14.03 20.59 3.56
N ASP A 318 15.26 20.35 3.14
CA ASP A 318 16.33 19.72 3.93
C ASP A 318 17.11 20.81 4.67
N PHE A 319 16.93 20.89 5.98
CA PHE A 319 17.53 21.89 6.86
C PHE A 319 18.32 21.20 7.97
N PRO A 320 19.22 21.90 8.68
CA PRO A 320 19.93 21.30 9.79
C PRO A 320 18.96 20.66 10.80
N ASP A 321 19.15 19.36 11.05
CA ASP A 321 18.36 18.56 11.98
C ASP A 321 18.22 19.22 13.35
N ILE A 322 17.03 19.13 13.93
CA ILE A 322 16.75 19.66 15.25
C ILE A 322 16.02 18.64 16.11
N VAL A 323 16.29 18.72 17.41
CA VAL A 323 15.59 17.94 18.44
C VAL A 323 14.45 18.78 19.02
N LEU A 324 13.25 18.23 18.99
CA LEU A 324 11.98 18.74 19.50
C LEU A 324 11.56 17.97 20.76
N ILE A 325 10.68 18.59 21.54
CA ILE A 325 10.04 17.94 22.68
C ILE A 325 8.68 17.43 22.20
N THR A 326 8.46 16.12 22.23
CA THR A 326 7.19 15.52 21.80
C THR A 326 6.02 16.04 22.63
N GLY A 327 4.87 16.26 22.00
CA GLY A 327 3.66 16.74 22.67
C GLY A 327 3.60 18.25 22.90
N GLU A 328 4.66 19.01 22.60
CA GLU A 328 4.65 20.47 22.61
C GLU A 328 4.28 21.03 21.23
N THR A 329 3.76 22.26 21.16
CA THR A 329 3.39 22.88 19.87
C THR A 329 4.58 23.59 19.23
N TYR A 330 4.81 23.32 17.95
CA TYR A 330 5.79 23.99 17.10
C TYR A 330 5.12 24.63 15.88
N TYR A 331 5.85 25.52 15.20
CA TYR A 331 5.33 26.32 14.08
C TYR A 331 6.27 26.25 12.88
N ILE A 332 5.75 25.84 11.72
CA ILE A 332 6.41 25.96 10.42
C ILE A 332 6.07 27.33 9.84
N LEU A 333 7.05 28.23 9.79
CA LEU A 333 6.92 29.60 9.26
C LEU A 333 7.40 29.68 7.81
N LEU A 334 6.53 30.15 6.92
CA LEU A 334 6.88 30.50 5.55
C LEU A 334 6.98 32.02 5.41
N SER A 335 8.02 32.51 4.73
CA SER A 335 8.22 33.92 4.45
C SER A 335 9.03 34.16 3.18
N THR A 336 8.86 35.34 2.58
CA THR A 336 9.69 35.83 1.47
C THR A 336 9.79 37.35 1.57
N ASP A 337 10.86 37.93 1.03
CA ASP A 337 11.09 39.38 1.08
C ASP A 337 10.45 40.14 -0.09
N GLY A 338 9.87 39.43 -1.08
CA GLY A 338 9.29 40.01 -2.28
C GLY A 338 7.83 39.60 -2.57
N GLY A 339 7.40 39.80 -3.81
CA GLY A 339 6.01 39.61 -4.24
C GLY A 339 5.10 40.81 -3.94
N ASP A 340 3.79 40.69 -4.22
CA ASP A 340 2.85 41.82 -4.09
C ASP A 340 1.43 41.45 -3.62
N ASN A 341 1.15 40.15 -3.44
CA ASN A 341 -0.16 39.53 -3.13
C ASN A 341 -1.17 39.49 -4.28
N THR A 342 -0.85 40.00 -5.47
CA THR A 342 -1.82 40.11 -6.57
C THR A 342 -1.36 39.37 -7.81
N GLU A 343 -0.14 39.62 -8.25
CA GLU A 343 0.39 39.12 -9.52
C GLU A 343 1.64 38.28 -9.31
N ASN A 344 2.43 38.58 -8.28
CA ASN A 344 3.72 37.94 -8.03
C ASN A 344 3.77 37.46 -6.58
N ALA A 345 3.63 36.16 -6.34
CA ALA A 345 3.68 35.59 -4.99
C ALA A 345 3.86 34.07 -5.04
N TYR A 346 3.97 33.48 -3.85
CA TYR A 346 3.80 32.04 -3.67
C TYR A 346 2.38 31.72 -3.22
N SER A 347 1.94 30.49 -3.47
CA SER A 347 0.70 29.91 -2.98
C SER A 347 1.04 28.68 -2.16
N PHE A 348 0.64 28.68 -0.89
CA PHE A 348 0.76 27.54 0.02
C PHE A 348 -0.57 26.78 0.03
N ALA A 349 -0.55 25.52 -0.38
CA ALA A 349 -1.76 24.70 -0.48
C ALA A 349 -2.30 24.35 0.91
N GLY A 350 -3.60 24.13 1.00
CA GLY A 350 -4.26 23.66 2.22
C GLY A 350 -5.69 23.20 1.98
N SER A 351 -6.39 22.84 3.04
CA SER A 351 -7.79 22.43 3.04
C SER A 351 -8.70 23.48 3.69
N ASN A 352 -9.90 23.66 3.13
CA ASN A 352 -10.99 24.38 3.78
C ASN A 352 -11.74 23.51 4.82
N ASP A 353 -11.46 22.21 4.89
CA ASP A 353 -11.93 21.35 5.97
C ASP A 353 -11.03 21.58 7.19
N PRO A 354 -11.57 22.10 8.31
CA PRO A 354 -10.79 22.40 9.50
C PRO A 354 -10.46 21.17 10.35
N ASP A 355 -10.97 19.99 9.97
CA ASP A 355 -10.65 18.73 10.62
C ASP A 355 -9.58 17.94 9.84
N SER A 356 -9.03 18.49 8.75
CA SER A 356 -7.97 17.83 7.97
C SER A 356 -6.68 17.62 8.78
N TYR A 357 -6.38 18.48 9.76
CA TYR A 357 -5.31 18.28 10.73
C TYR A 357 -5.68 18.80 12.13
N LEU A 358 -6.02 17.87 13.02
CA LEU A 358 -6.62 18.17 14.33
C LEU A 358 -5.66 18.82 15.35
N ASP A 359 -4.35 18.69 15.16
CA ASP A 359 -3.33 19.06 16.13
C ASP A 359 -2.61 20.37 15.75
N GLY A 360 -3.26 21.23 14.96
CA GLY A 360 -2.66 22.45 14.45
C GLY A 360 -3.64 23.59 14.19
N ASP A 361 -3.07 24.78 14.02
CA ASP A 361 -3.77 25.99 13.63
C ASP A 361 -2.93 26.74 12.59
N ILE A 362 -3.62 27.42 11.68
CA ILE A 362 -3.02 28.37 10.75
C ILE A 362 -3.03 29.79 11.30
N TRP A 363 -1.89 30.47 11.21
CA TRP A 363 -1.75 31.88 11.56
C TRP A 363 -1.15 32.69 10.42
N LEU A 364 -1.65 33.92 10.28
CA LEU A 364 -1.23 34.91 9.30
C LEU A 364 -0.59 36.10 10.02
N TYR A 365 0.64 36.44 9.62
CA TYR A 365 1.32 37.65 10.04
C TYR A 365 1.16 38.77 9.02
N TYR A 366 0.75 39.95 9.49
CA TYR A 366 0.65 41.16 8.69
C TYR A 366 1.87 42.03 8.91
N THR A 367 2.71 42.18 7.89
CA THR A 367 3.92 43.02 7.96
C THR A 367 3.59 44.50 8.24
N SER A 368 2.45 45.00 7.75
CA SER A 368 2.06 46.42 7.92
C SER A 368 1.63 46.78 9.33
N SER A 369 1.08 45.82 10.09
CA SER A 369 0.61 46.02 11.46
C SER A 369 1.45 45.29 12.50
N GLU A 370 2.52 44.60 12.05
CA GLU A 370 3.41 43.79 12.87
C GLU A 370 2.65 42.88 13.84
N SER A 371 1.66 42.14 13.33
CA SER A 371 0.77 41.34 14.17
C SER A 371 0.35 40.02 13.55
N TRP A 372 0.24 39.01 14.42
CA TRP A 372 -0.32 37.71 14.12
C TRP A 372 -1.83 37.69 14.28
N LYS A 373 -2.51 36.98 13.39
CA LYS A 373 -3.92 36.62 13.53
C LYS A 373 -4.09 35.16 13.17
N MET A 374 -4.81 34.43 14.01
CA MET A 374 -5.31 33.11 13.64
C MET A 374 -6.26 33.27 12.46
N TRP A 375 -6.17 32.39 11.48
CA TRP A 375 -7.05 32.44 10.33
C TRP A 375 -8.47 31.99 10.69
N ASP A 376 -9.47 32.67 10.15
CA ASP A 376 -10.89 32.40 10.36
C ASP A 376 -11.64 32.70 9.05
N PRO A 377 -12.31 31.71 8.41
CA PRO A 377 -12.59 30.35 8.89
C PRO A 377 -11.32 29.48 9.01
N PRO A 378 -11.31 28.48 9.92
CA PRO A 378 -10.17 27.58 10.08
C PRO A 378 -9.85 26.82 8.78
N ILE A 379 -8.55 26.68 8.52
CA ILE A 379 -7.96 25.93 7.40
C ILE A 379 -6.71 25.24 7.91
N ASP A 380 -6.33 24.14 7.27
CA ASP A 380 -5.06 23.44 7.51
C ASP A 380 -4.20 23.46 6.26
N ALA A 381 -2.90 23.72 6.41
CA ALA A 381 -1.99 23.72 5.28
C ALA A 381 -1.42 22.33 4.98
N CYS A 382 -1.05 22.08 3.73
CA CYS A 382 -0.39 20.85 3.31
C CYS A 382 1.07 20.82 3.77
N PHE A 383 1.39 19.91 4.71
CA PHE A 383 2.74 19.70 5.20
C PHE A 383 3.01 18.24 5.54
N LYS A 384 4.29 17.86 5.56
CA LYS A 384 4.80 16.61 6.12
C LYS A 384 6.06 16.90 6.92
N THR A 385 6.16 16.33 8.12
CA THR A 385 7.37 16.35 8.96
C THR A 385 8.00 14.97 8.96
N PHE A 386 9.33 14.93 8.91
CA PHE A 386 10.09 13.70 8.88
C PHE A 386 11.05 13.62 10.05
N PHE A 387 11.21 12.43 10.61
CA PHE A 387 12.21 12.09 11.60
C PHE A 387 13.18 11.08 11.00
N GLU A 388 14.38 10.99 11.57
CA GLU A 388 15.33 9.95 11.18
C GLU A 388 14.66 8.60 11.43
N GLY A 389 14.34 7.89 10.35
CA GLY A 389 13.96 6.49 10.45
C GLY A 389 15.15 5.75 11.04
N SER A 390 14.92 4.58 11.61
CA SER A 390 16.02 3.81 12.18
C SER A 390 17.16 3.49 11.20
N GLY A 391 17.00 3.76 9.89
CA GLY A 391 17.88 3.30 8.80
C GLY A 391 17.90 1.77 8.66
N LEU A 392 17.16 1.11 9.55
CA LEU A 392 17.11 -0.30 9.79
C LEU A 392 15.65 -0.71 9.67
N ASN A 393 15.38 -1.68 8.79
CA ASN A 393 14.05 -2.28 8.68
C ASN A 393 13.60 -2.85 10.04
N PRO A 394 12.30 -2.88 10.40
CA PRO A 394 11.80 -3.60 11.58
C PRO A 394 12.13 -5.11 11.53
N PRO A 395 11.74 -5.96 12.52
CA PRO A 395 11.91 -7.42 12.46
C PRO A 395 10.67 -8.18 11.94
N VAL A 396 10.84 -9.28 11.19
CA VAL A 396 9.78 -10.07 10.53
C VAL A 396 9.14 -10.95 11.57
N ILE A 397 7.83 -10.82 11.80
CA ILE A 397 7.08 -11.68 12.72
C ILE A 397 6.32 -12.71 11.89
N GLU A 398 6.66 -13.99 12.03
CA GLU A 398 5.89 -15.08 11.43
C GLU A 398 5.29 -15.97 12.51
N GLY A 399 4.01 -16.29 12.36
CA GLY A 399 3.32 -17.24 13.21
C GLY A 399 1.82 -17.27 12.92
N PRO A 400 1.04 -18.04 13.68
CA PRO A 400 -0.41 -18.12 13.49
C PRO A 400 -1.10 -16.79 13.80
N SER A 401 -1.97 -16.31 12.90
CA SER A 401 -2.83 -15.13 13.09
C SER A 401 -4.16 -15.45 13.81
N SER A 402 -4.38 -16.72 14.17
CA SER A 402 -5.51 -17.13 15.00
C SER A 402 -5.18 -18.38 15.81
N GLY A 403 -5.86 -18.53 16.95
CA GLY A 403 -5.65 -19.67 17.84
C GLY A 403 -6.78 -19.89 18.85
N GLU A 404 -6.52 -20.80 19.78
CA GLU A 404 -7.38 -21.05 20.93
C GLU A 404 -6.75 -20.46 22.21
N SER A 405 -7.56 -19.72 22.98
CA SER A 405 -7.15 -19.19 24.27
C SER A 405 -6.65 -20.32 25.19
N GLY A 406 -5.48 -20.15 25.80
CA GLY A 406 -4.83 -21.10 26.70
C GLY A 406 -3.89 -22.10 26.02
N ILE A 407 -3.73 -22.02 24.69
CA ILE A 407 -2.75 -22.80 23.93
C ILE A 407 -1.47 -21.98 23.70
N CYS A 408 -0.33 -22.67 23.73
CA CYS A 408 0.98 -22.10 23.43
C CYS A 408 1.24 -22.14 21.93
N TYR A 409 1.67 -21.01 21.38
CA TYR A 409 1.98 -20.86 19.96
C TYR A 409 3.40 -20.33 19.80
N ASP A 410 4.10 -20.84 18.79
CA ASP A 410 5.45 -20.40 18.43
C ASP A 410 5.37 -19.30 17.37
N TYR A 411 6.11 -18.22 17.62
CA TYR A 411 6.32 -17.10 16.70
C TYR A 411 7.79 -16.96 16.43
N SER A 412 8.12 -16.60 15.21
CA SER A 412 9.50 -16.42 14.80
C SER A 412 9.77 -15.02 14.31
N PHE A 413 10.94 -14.51 14.69
CA PHE A 413 11.41 -13.16 14.50
C PHE A 413 12.71 -13.22 13.69
N VAL A 414 12.78 -12.48 12.58
CA VAL A 414 13.97 -12.40 11.73
C VAL A 414 14.29 -10.94 11.48
N TYR A 415 15.54 -10.53 11.64
CA TYR A 415 15.97 -9.18 11.28
C TYR A 415 17.32 -9.26 10.59
N ASN A 416 17.44 -8.62 9.42
CA ASN A 416 18.68 -8.54 8.64
C ASN A 416 19.30 -7.16 8.86
N ASP A 417 20.22 -7.08 9.81
CA ASP A 417 21.07 -5.90 10.00
C ASP A 417 21.96 -5.67 8.75
N PRO A 418 21.99 -4.46 8.16
CA PRO A 418 22.77 -4.15 6.95
C PRO A 418 24.29 -4.36 7.11
N ASP A 419 24.82 -4.11 8.32
CA ASP A 419 26.21 -4.33 8.67
C ASP A 419 26.47 -5.76 9.19
N ASN A 420 25.43 -6.61 9.14
CA ASN A 420 25.42 -7.99 9.59
C ASN A 420 25.88 -8.14 11.06
N LEU A 421 25.53 -7.15 11.90
CA LEU A 421 25.77 -7.14 13.34
C LEU A 421 24.77 -8.05 14.06
N ASP A 422 25.13 -8.56 15.24
CA ASP A 422 24.19 -9.33 16.06
C ASP A 422 23.05 -8.45 16.56
N VAL A 423 21.86 -9.05 16.69
CA VAL A 423 20.58 -8.36 16.89
C VAL A 423 19.88 -8.85 18.16
N SER A 424 19.09 -7.99 18.79
CA SER A 424 18.26 -8.30 19.96
C SER A 424 16.82 -7.88 19.69
N TYR A 425 15.83 -8.60 20.22
CA TYR A 425 14.40 -8.31 19.97
C TYR A 425 13.68 -7.82 21.23
N PHE A 426 12.92 -6.75 21.09
CA PHE A 426 11.86 -6.38 22.02
C PHE A 426 10.53 -6.88 21.44
N ILE A 427 9.74 -7.61 22.22
CA ILE A 427 8.46 -8.18 21.79
C ILE A 427 7.39 -7.82 22.82
N ASP A 428 6.30 -7.20 22.39
CA ASP A 428 5.06 -7.02 23.15
C ASP A 428 3.99 -7.94 22.58
N TRP A 429 3.41 -8.80 23.40
CA TRP A 429 2.42 -9.78 22.96
C TRP A 429 0.98 -9.23 22.90
N GLY A 430 0.78 -7.96 23.26
CA GLY A 430 -0.52 -7.30 23.21
C GLY A 430 -1.48 -7.67 24.35
N ASP A 431 -1.05 -8.54 25.29
CA ASP A 431 -1.79 -8.91 26.51
C ASP A 431 -1.16 -8.31 27.79
N GLY A 432 -0.28 -7.32 27.62
CA GLY A 432 0.46 -6.66 28.69
C GLY A 432 1.73 -7.41 29.13
N LYS A 433 2.11 -8.49 28.43
CA LYS A 433 3.40 -9.17 28.62
C LYS A 433 4.37 -8.79 27.51
N VAL A 434 5.63 -8.65 27.91
CA VAL A 434 6.73 -8.26 27.01
C VAL A 434 7.94 -9.17 27.21
N GLU A 435 8.71 -9.36 26.15
CA GLU A 435 10.09 -9.86 26.16
C GLU A 435 11.02 -8.69 25.86
N GLU A 436 11.81 -8.25 26.84
CA GLU A 436 12.65 -7.06 26.70
C GLU A 436 14.05 -7.43 26.17
N TRP A 437 14.38 -6.98 24.97
CA TRP A 437 15.72 -7.07 24.36
C TRP A 437 16.40 -8.44 24.47
N THR A 438 15.68 -9.47 24.07
CA THR A 438 16.15 -10.85 24.01
C THR A 438 17.20 -11.02 22.92
N GLY A 439 18.40 -11.49 23.30
CA GLY A 439 19.54 -11.59 22.40
C GLY A 439 20.88 -11.69 23.14
N PRO A 440 22.03 -11.60 22.43
CA PRO A 440 22.14 -11.38 20.98
C PRO A 440 21.81 -12.63 20.15
N HIS A 441 21.23 -12.41 18.98
CA HIS A 441 20.95 -13.38 17.93
C HIS A 441 21.71 -12.96 16.68
N GLN A 442 22.12 -13.93 15.85
CA GLN A 442 22.81 -13.61 14.60
C GLN A 442 21.85 -12.94 13.61
N SER A 443 22.27 -11.85 12.97
CA SER A 443 21.52 -11.20 11.88
C SER A 443 21.11 -12.21 10.79
N GLY A 444 19.88 -12.05 10.31
CA GLY A 444 19.25 -12.88 9.28
C GLY A 444 18.85 -14.28 9.72
N ILE A 445 19.08 -14.66 10.99
CA ILE A 445 18.68 -15.96 11.51
C ILE A 445 17.34 -15.86 12.24
N LYS A 446 16.44 -16.77 11.88
CA LYS A 446 15.13 -16.91 12.51
C LYS A 446 15.25 -17.31 13.98
N THR A 447 14.71 -16.46 14.85
CA THR A 447 14.66 -16.65 16.31
C THR A 447 13.23 -16.92 16.75
N THR A 448 12.99 -17.96 17.53
CA THR A 448 11.63 -18.37 17.91
C THR A 448 11.34 -18.12 19.38
N PHE A 449 10.17 -17.53 19.66
CA PHE A 449 9.60 -17.35 21.00
C PHE A 449 8.20 -17.95 21.04
N SER A 450 7.79 -18.45 22.20
CA SER A 450 6.47 -19.05 22.38
C SER A 450 5.62 -18.24 23.35
N HIS A 451 4.34 -18.06 23.06
CA HIS A 451 3.43 -17.31 23.93
C HIS A 451 2.07 -17.98 24.12
N VAL A 452 1.40 -17.65 25.24
CA VAL A 452 0.07 -18.13 25.60
C VAL A 452 -0.83 -16.95 25.95
N TRP A 453 -1.88 -16.74 25.16
CA TRP A 453 -2.99 -15.85 25.49
C TRP A 453 -4.05 -16.61 26.28
N ASN A 454 -4.21 -16.28 27.57
CA ASN A 454 -5.17 -16.96 28.44
C ASN A 454 -6.61 -16.49 28.24
N GLU A 455 -6.78 -15.26 27.79
CA GLU A 455 -8.09 -14.66 27.56
C GLU A 455 -8.46 -14.73 26.09
N LYS A 456 -9.76 -14.55 25.82
CA LYS A 456 -10.28 -14.46 24.46
C LYS A 456 -10.29 -13.00 24.06
N GLY A 457 -9.94 -12.74 22.82
CA GLY A 457 -9.86 -11.37 22.32
C GLY A 457 -9.07 -11.32 21.02
N SER A 458 -8.87 -10.10 20.56
CA SER A 458 -7.90 -9.77 19.52
C SER A 458 -6.70 -9.12 20.19
N TYR A 459 -5.52 -9.50 19.76
CA TYR A 459 -4.23 -9.04 20.29
C TYR A 459 -3.37 -8.59 19.12
N VAL A 460 -2.47 -7.65 19.37
CA VAL A 460 -1.47 -7.20 18.39
C VAL A 460 -0.11 -7.49 19.00
N ILE A 461 0.65 -8.40 18.39
CA ILE A 461 2.07 -8.53 18.72
C ILE A 461 2.77 -7.33 18.11
N ASN A 462 3.57 -6.61 18.89
CA ASN A 462 4.50 -5.60 18.40
C ASN A 462 5.92 -6.09 18.62
N ALA A 463 6.81 -5.97 17.64
CA ALA A 463 8.22 -6.26 17.85
C ALA A 463 9.13 -5.23 17.19
N LYS A 464 10.28 -4.97 17.81
CA LYS A 464 11.38 -4.21 17.21
C LYS A 464 12.69 -4.91 17.51
N ALA A 465 13.68 -4.71 16.66
CA ALA A 465 15.03 -5.21 16.86
C ALA A 465 15.97 -4.06 17.24
N LYS A 466 17.16 -4.40 17.70
CA LYS A 466 18.30 -3.49 17.74
C LYS A 466 19.57 -4.25 17.44
N ASN A 467 20.54 -3.61 16.82
CA ASN A 467 21.83 -4.22 16.56
C ASN A 467 22.81 -4.05 17.74
N SER A 468 24.04 -4.52 17.56
CA SER A 468 25.07 -4.49 18.60
C SER A 468 25.62 -3.09 18.89
N ASP A 469 25.32 -2.10 18.05
CA ASP A 469 25.62 -0.68 18.26
C ASP A 469 24.45 0.06 18.95
N ASP A 470 23.47 -0.68 19.47
CA ASP A 470 22.25 -0.18 20.13
C ASP A 470 21.34 0.68 19.23
N ILE A 471 21.49 0.57 17.90
CA ILE A 471 20.58 1.20 16.94
C ILE A 471 19.32 0.34 16.85
N GLU A 472 18.18 0.91 17.25
CA GLU A 472 16.89 0.22 17.27
C GLU A 472 16.17 0.39 15.93
N THR A 473 15.40 -0.60 15.52
CA THR A 473 14.51 -0.55 14.36
C THR A 473 13.18 0.12 14.71
N GLY A 474 12.36 0.42 13.69
CA GLY A 474 10.92 0.61 13.87
C GLY A 474 10.20 -0.64 14.41
N TRP A 475 8.89 -0.52 14.68
CA TRP A 475 8.05 -1.63 15.14
C TRP A 475 7.40 -2.37 13.95
N SER A 476 7.36 -3.69 14.00
CA SER A 476 6.48 -4.54 13.21
C SER A 476 5.31 -5.03 14.06
N THR A 477 4.19 -5.37 13.40
CA THR A 477 2.98 -5.83 14.08
C THR A 477 2.42 -7.11 13.47
N LEU A 478 1.79 -7.96 14.30
CA LEU A 478 1.02 -9.12 13.84
C LEU A 478 -0.29 -9.23 14.65
N GLU A 479 -1.43 -9.14 13.97
CA GLU A 479 -2.75 -9.33 14.59
C GLU A 479 -3.08 -10.80 14.83
N ILE A 480 -3.63 -11.09 16.00
CA ILE A 480 -4.01 -12.44 16.42
C ILE A 480 -5.40 -12.44 17.02
N THR A 481 -6.24 -13.37 16.57
CA THR A 481 -7.58 -13.56 17.14
C THR A 481 -7.70 -14.89 17.91
N MET A 482 -8.25 -14.82 19.12
CA MET A 482 -8.60 -15.97 19.97
C MET A 482 -10.13 -16.12 20.08
N PRO A 483 -10.84 -16.60 19.03
CA PRO A 483 -12.30 -16.59 19.00
C PRO A 483 -12.93 -17.67 19.89
N LYS A 484 -14.24 -17.51 20.16
CA LYS A 484 -15.02 -18.57 20.81
C LYS A 484 -15.22 -19.74 19.84
N ASN A 485 -14.61 -20.88 20.16
CA ASN A 485 -15.04 -22.16 19.60
C ASN A 485 -16.55 -22.38 19.84
N LYS A 486 -17.37 -22.33 18.77
CA LYS A 486 -18.77 -22.83 18.75
C LYS A 486 -18.81 -24.36 18.70
N LEU A 487 -17.97 -25.06 19.47
CA LEU A 487 -17.88 -26.52 19.41
C LEU A 487 -18.99 -27.26 20.18
N HIS A 488 -19.76 -26.58 21.04
CA HIS A 488 -20.88 -27.22 21.77
C HIS A 488 -22.18 -27.32 20.97
N GLY A 489 -22.40 -26.46 19.97
CA GLY A 489 -23.59 -26.51 19.12
C GLY A 489 -23.51 -27.62 18.06
N TYR A 490 -22.33 -27.83 17.49
CA TYR A 490 -22.12 -28.75 16.37
C TYR A 490 -22.30 -30.22 16.79
N PHE A 491 -21.85 -30.61 17.98
CA PHE A 491 -22.01 -31.99 18.48
C PHE A 491 -23.47 -32.33 18.81
N LEU A 492 -24.24 -31.41 19.41
CA LEU A 492 -25.66 -31.62 19.70
C LEU A 492 -26.52 -31.57 18.43
N PHE A 493 -26.17 -30.69 17.48
CA PHE A 493 -26.84 -30.58 16.19
C PHE A 493 -26.55 -31.77 15.28
N GLN A 494 -25.30 -32.28 15.23
CA GLN A 494 -24.99 -33.51 14.50
C GLN A 494 -25.72 -34.73 15.09
N ARG A 495 -25.84 -34.82 16.42
CA ARG A 495 -26.60 -35.89 17.07
C ARG A 495 -28.11 -35.77 16.86
N PHE A 496 -28.62 -34.54 16.71
CA PHE A 496 -30.00 -34.25 16.33
C PHE A 496 -30.27 -34.62 14.87
N LEU A 497 -29.40 -34.23 13.93
CA LEU A 497 -29.52 -34.54 12.50
C LEU A 497 -29.36 -36.05 12.19
N GLN A 498 -28.46 -36.74 12.88
CA GLN A 498 -28.30 -38.20 12.76
C GLN A 498 -29.54 -38.97 13.23
N ASN A 499 -30.32 -38.41 14.16
CA ASN A 499 -31.58 -38.99 14.65
C ASN A 499 -32.82 -38.50 13.89
N HIS A 500 -32.67 -37.54 12.97
CA HIS A 500 -33.75 -36.97 12.18
C HIS A 500 -33.37 -36.89 10.69
N SER A 501 -33.24 -38.06 10.05
CA SER A 501 -32.80 -38.21 8.64
C SER A 501 -33.62 -37.42 7.59
N HIS A 502 -34.86 -37.06 7.91
CA HIS A 502 -35.70 -36.22 7.04
C HIS A 502 -35.31 -34.72 7.10
N LEU A 503 -34.82 -34.22 8.24
CA LEU A 503 -34.36 -32.83 8.39
C LEU A 503 -33.04 -32.59 7.66
N TYR A 504 -32.17 -33.61 7.62
CA TYR A 504 -30.92 -33.58 6.83
C TYR A 504 -31.18 -33.38 5.33
N LYS A 505 -32.21 -34.01 4.76
CA LYS A 505 -32.58 -33.84 3.35
C LYS A 505 -33.18 -32.48 3.01
N ILE A 506 -33.83 -31.82 3.96
CA ILE A 506 -34.43 -30.49 3.75
C ILE A 506 -33.37 -29.39 3.83
N LEU A 507 -32.38 -29.53 4.73
CA LEU A 507 -31.27 -28.58 4.88
C LEU A 507 -30.31 -28.58 3.67
N MET A 508 -30.15 -29.70 2.98
CA MET A 508 -29.32 -29.80 1.75
C MET A 508 -30.06 -29.36 0.47
N GLN A 509 -31.29 -28.85 0.58
CA GLN A 509 -32.05 -28.29 -0.55
C GLN A 509 -32.18 -26.76 -0.46
N THR A 510 -31.59 -26.12 0.55
CA THR A 510 -31.67 -24.66 0.77
C THR A 510 -30.31 -24.01 1.13
N LEU A 511 -29.21 -24.74 0.93
CA LEU A 511 -27.86 -24.21 0.70
C LEU A 511 -27.45 -24.65 -0.70
#